data_AF-E4YIA4-F1
#
_entry.id   AF-E4YIA4-F1
#
_cell.length_a   1.000
_cell.length_b   1.000
_cell.length_c   1.000
_cell.angle_alpha   90.00
_cell.angle_beta   90.00
_cell.angle_gamma   90.00
#
_symmetry.space_group_name_H-M   'P 1'
#
loop_
_entity.id
_entity.type
_entity.pdbx_description
1 polymer ?
#
loop_
_entity_poly.entity_id
_entity_poly.type
_entity_poly.pdbx_seq_one_letter_code
_entity_poly.pdbx_strand_id
1 'polypeptide(L)'
;MDEVQVGAERIMHKLSVIKSGISSGALLLDTFVDVRGETKYEMVMQLHTDVQNHRTLFTDMNGLTITKKVYYEKLTIQGNVYPIVSSAFIQDNQKRLTVLTQQSSGVTSQRDGEIEVWLDRTLAQDDYFF
;
A
#
# COMPACT_ATOMS: atom_id res chain seq x y z
N MET A 1 19.90 14.91 -6.07
CA MET A 1 18.84 14.07 -5.49
C MET A 1 19.32 12.65 -5.68
N ASP A 2 19.42 11.88 -4.60
CA ASP A 2 19.84 10.48 -4.69
C ASP A 2 18.62 9.67 -5.15
N GLU A 3 18.72 9.06 -6.33
CA GLU A 3 17.61 8.44 -7.06
C GLU A 3 18.01 7.06 -7.57
N VAL A 4 17.10 6.09 -7.46
CA VAL A 4 17.28 4.74 -8.00
C VAL A 4 16.02 4.36 -8.77
N GLN A 5 16.20 3.86 -9.99
CA GLN A 5 15.10 3.38 -10.83
C GLN A 5 15.29 1.89 -11.11
N VAL A 6 14.23 1.11 -10.91
CA VAL A 6 14.21 -0.33 -11.18
C VAL A 6 12.93 -0.65 -11.94
N GLY A 7 13.04 -1.41 -13.03
CA GLY A 7 11.91 -1.77 -13.87
C GLY A 7 11.88 -3.26 -14.19
N ALA A 8 10.66 -3.75 -14.39
CA ALA A 8 10.34 -5.02 -15.02
C ALA A 8 9.32 -4.76 -16.15
N GLU A 9 8.85 -5.81 -16.83
CA GLU A 9 8.03 -5.69 -18.05
C GLU A 9 6.81 -4.76 -17.93
N ARG A 10 6.19 -4.67 -16.74
CA ARG A 10 4.91 -3.94 -16.51
C ARG A 10 4.94 -2.95 -15.36
N ILE A 11 6.10 -2.79 -14.73
CA ILE A 11 6.23 -1.94 -13.57
C ILE A 11 7.59 -1.25 -13.59
N MET A 12 7.59 0.03 -13.26
CA MET A 12 8.79 0.80 -13.02
C MET A 12 8.63 1.55 -11.71
N HIS A 13 9.54 1.28 -10.79
CA HIS A 13 9.67 1.98 -9.54
C HIS A 13 10.80 2.99 -9.64
N LYS A 14 10.50 4.21 -9.22
CA LYS A 14 11.46 5.28 -9.08
C LYS A 14 11.48 5.71 -7.62
N LEU A 15 12.60 5.46 -6.96
CA LEU A 15 12.81 5.77 -5.54
C LEU A 15 13.70 7.00 -5.41
N SER A 16 13.24 8.01 -4.67
CA SER A 16 14.00 9.23 -4.37
C SER A 16 14.03 9.49 -2.87
N VAL A 17 15.16 9.97 -2.35
CA VAL A 17 15.25 10.42 -0.95
C VAL A 17 14.84 11.88 -0.83
N ILE A 18 13.74 12.15 -0.11
CA ILE A 18 13.37 13.49 0.32
C ILE A 18 14.09 13.77 1.64
N LYS A 19 14.99 14.75 1.65
CA LYS A 19 15.68 15.20 2.86
C LYS A 19 14.96 16.43 3.41
N SER A 20 14.64 16.41 4.71
CA SER A 20 14.09 17.55 5.44
C SER A 20 15.03 17.89 6.60
N GLY A 21 15.76 19.00 6.46
CA GLY A 21 16.78 19.40 7.44
C GLY A 21 17.96 18.42 7.54
N ILE A 22 18.57 18.35 8.73
CA ILE A 22 19.86 17.68 8.95
C ILE A 22 19.69 16.17 9.26
N SER A 23 18.55 15.77 9.84
CA SER A 23 18.36 14.42 10.38
C SER A 23 17.03 13.73 10.03
N SER A 24 16.17 14.35 9.22
CA SER A 24 14.89 13.77 8.85
C SER A 24 14.75 13.60 7.35
N GLY A 25 14.04 12.57 6.93
CA GLY A 25 13.79 12.30 5.53
C GLY A 25 12.68 11.29 5.33
N ALA A 26 12.22 11.20 4.09
CA ALA A 26 11.25 10.22 3.64
C ALA A 26 11.69 9.64 2.30
N LEU A 27 11.20 8.47 1.98
CA LEU A 27 11.33 7.89 0.66
C LEU A 27 10.11 8.30 -0.17
N LEU A 28 10.36 8.88 -1.33
CA LEU A 28 9.36 9.07 -2.37
C LEU A 28 9.47 7.90 -3.34
N LEU A 29 8.36 7.21 -3.55
CA LEU A 29 8.26 6.11 -4.50
C LEU A 29 7.22 6.45 -5.56
N ASP A 30 7.68 6.77 -6.77
CA ASP A 30 6.81 6.86 -7.93
C ASP A 30 6.74 5.48 -8.58
N THR A 31 5.52 4.98 -8.78
CA THR A 31 5.29 3.67 -9.39
C THR A 31 4.47 3.83 -10.65
N PHE A 32 5.06 3.41 -11.77
CA PHE A 32 4.41 3.39 -13.08
C PHE A 32 4.01 1.94 -13.36
N VAL A 33 2.71 1.71 -13.53
CA VAL A 33 2.14 0.40 -13.83
C VAL A 33 1.52 0.41 -15.22
N ASP A 34 1.73 -0.66 -15.98
CA ASP A 34 1.07 -0.90 -17.25
C ASP A 34 0.41 -2.29 -17.25
N VAL A 35 -0.90 -2.33 -16.96
CA VAL A 35 -1.70 -3.57 -16.99
C VAL A 35 -2.34 -3.85 -18.36
N ARG A 36 -2.04 -3.05 -19.39
CA ARG A 36 -2.67 -3.24 -20.71
C ARG A 36 -2.25 -4.58 -21.31
N GLY A 37 -3.21 -5.27 -21.91
CA GLY A 37 -3.01 -6.62 -22.45
C GLY A 37 -3.21 -7.75 -21.45
N GLU A 38 -3.25 -7.45 -20.14
CA GLU A 38 -3.59 -8.43 -19.11
C GLU A 38 -5.11 -8.59 -18.96
N THR A 39 -5.57 -9.81 -18.71
CA THR A 39 -6.98 -10.12 -18.42
C THR A 39 -7.09 -10.79 -17.06
N LYS A 40 -8.00 -10.29 -16.20
CA LYS A 40 -8.19 -10.77 -14.81
C LYS A 40 -6.91 -10.66 -13.98
N TYR A 41 -6.37 -9.45 -13.92
CA TYR A 41 -5.09 -9.20 -13.29
C TYR A 41 -5.21 -8.08 -12.27
N GLU A 42 -4.60 -8.25 -11.09
CA GLU A 42 -4.49 -7.22 -10.06
C GLU A 42 -3.04 -7.10 -9.65
N MET A 43 -2.50 -5.88 -9.69
CA MET A 43 -1.13 -5.61 -9.26
C MET A 43 -1.13 -4.99 -7.87
N VAL A 44 -0.35 -5.59 -6.98
CA VAL A 44 -0.26 -5.17 -5.57
C VAL A 44 1.21 -4.92 -5.23
N MET A 45 1.47 -3.76 -4.62
CA MET A 45 2.76 -3.45 -4.02
C MET A 45 2.77 -3.90 -2.58
N GLN A 46 3.73 -4.75 -2.21
CA GLN A 46 3.89 -5.24 -0.84
C GLN A 46 5.17 -4.67 -0.22
N LEU A 47 5.02 -3.99 0.92
CA LEU A 47 6.11 -3.49 1.73
C LEU A 47 6.30 -4.42 2.93
N HIS A 48 7.52 -4.93 3.08
CA HIS A 48 7.90 -5.82 4.18
C HIS A 48 8.83 -5.11 5.15
N THR A 49 8.58 -5.30 6.44
CA THR A 49 9.40 -4.78 7.54
C THR A 49 9.45 -5.78 8.67
N ASP A 50 10.27 -5.50 9.67
CA ASP A 50 10.34 -6.24 10.92
C ASP A 50 9.42 -5.63 12.01
N VAL A 51 8.44 -4.79 11.64
CA VAL A 51 7.44 -4.20 12.55
C VAL A 51 6.51 -5.29 13.07
N GLN A 52 6.37 -5.39 14.39
CA GLN A 52 5.50 -6.36 15.03
C GLN A 52 4.09 -5.79 15.25
N ASN A 53 3.30 -5.61 14.18
CA ASN A 53 1.99 -4.95 14.22
C ASN A 53 0.82 -5.90 14.57
N HIS A 54 1.07 -7.19 14.77
CA HIS A 54 0.09 -8.23 15.03
C HIS A 54 -1.07 -8.21 14.02
N ARG A 55 -0.75 -8.00 12.73
CA ARG A 55 -1.72 -7.87 11.64
C ARG A 55 -2.78 -6.79 11.89
N THR A 56 -2.37 -5.74 12.58
CA THR A 56 -3.15 -4.52 12.78
C THR A 56 -2.67 -3.45 11.80
N LEU A 57 -3.58 -2.96 10.98
CA LEU A 57 -3.39 -1.83 10.08
C LEU A 57 -4.17 -0.62 10.61
N PHE A 58 -3.65 0.58 10.42
CA PHE A 58 -4.39 1.81 10.65
C PHE A 58 -4.56 2.53 9.32
N THR A 59 -5.79 2.88 8.95
CA THR A 59 -6.08 3.60 7.71
C THR A 59 -6.92 4.83 7.98
N ASP A 60 -6.74 5.84 7.13
CA ASP A 60 -7.55 7.05 7.20
C ASP A 60 -8.98 6.83 6.66
N MET A 61 -9.93 7.55 7.27
CA MET A 61 -11.29 7.65 6.82
C MET A 61 -11.46 9.02 6.16
N ASN A 62 -11.42 9.03 4.83
CA ASN A 62 -11.56 10.23 4.00
C ASN A 62 -10.55 11.34 4.32
N GLY A 63 -9.33 10.99 4.74
CA GLY A 63 -8.29 11.96 5.11
C GLY A 63 -8.50 12.69 6.43
N LEU A 64 -9.49 12.30 7.25
CA LEU A 64 -9.86 13.05 8.46
C LEU A 64 -9.50 12.34 9.76
N THR A 65 -9.88 11.07 9.90
CA THR A 65 -9.67 10.30 11.12
C THR A 65 -9.00 8.98 10.82
N ILE A 66 -8.19 8.49 11.76
CA ILE A 66 -7.51 7.20 11.62
C ILE A 66 -8.35 6.12 12.32
N THR A 67 -8.54 4.99 11.66
CA THR A 67 -9.26 3.83 12.22
C THR A 67 -8.40 2.57 12.23
N LYS A 68 -8.52 1.80 13.32
CA LYS A 68 -7.82 0.51 13.49
C LYS A 68 -8.56 -0.60 12.72
N LYS A 69 -7.81 -1.37 11.94
CA LYS A 69 -8.25 -2.54 11.19
C LYS A 69 -7.41 -3.74 11.64
N VAL A 70 -8.05 -4.84 12.01
CA VAL A 70 -7.37 -6.08 12.40
C VAL A 70 -7.70 -7.11 11.34
N TYR A 71 -6.69 -7.83 10.86
CA TYR A 71 -6.91 -8.91 9.91
C TYR A 71 -7.73 -10.05 10.56
N TYR A 72 -8.80 -10.48 9.90
CA TYR A 72 -9.67 -11.57 10.33
C TYR A 72 -9.51 -12.78 9.41
N GLU A 73 -8.91 -13.86 9.93
CA GLU A 73 -8.70 -15.14 9.23
C GLU A 73 -9.99 -15.81 8.73
N LYS A 74 -11.12 -15.50 9.37
CA LYS A 74 -12.44 -16.01 8.96
C LYS A 74 -12.97 -15.36 7.68
N LEU A 75 -12.39 -14.22 7.27
CA LEU A 75 -12.74 -13.52 6.04
C LEU A 75 -11.74 -13.90 4.95
N THR A 76 -12.17 -13.85 3.71
CA THR A 76 -11.27 -13.92 2.56
C THR A 76 -10.38 -12.67 2.49
N ILE A 77 -9.33 -12.69 1.67
CA ILE A 77 -8.42 -11.55 1.50
C ILE A 77 -9.19 -10.26 1.19
N GLN A 78 -10.15 -10.32 0.26
CA GLN A 78 -10.96 -9.17 -0.15
C GLN A 78 -11.85 -8.63 0.99
N GLY A 79 -12.21 -9.45 1.98
CA GLY A 79 -12.93 -8.99 3.18
C GLY A 79 -12.04 -8.24 4.19
N ASN A 80 -10.72 -8.32 4.01
CA ASN A 80 -9.71 -7.63 4.82
C ASN A 80 -9.03 -6.47 4.06
N VAL A 81 -9.49 -6.13 2.85
CA VAL A 81 -9.03 -4.94 2.12
C VAL A 81 -9.86 -3.73 2.55
N TYR A 82 -9.17 -2.65 2.91
CA TYR A 82 -9.78 -1.39 3.34
C TYR A 82 -9.33 -0.24 2.42
N PRO A 83 -10.09 0.86 2.31
CA PRO A 83 -9.61 2.03 1.60
C PRO A 83 -8.43 2.68 2.33
N ILE A 84 -7.40 3.05 1.58
CA ILE A 84 -6.41 4.08 1.92
C ILE A 84 -6.71 5.28 1.05
N VAL A 85 -7.13 6.40 1.64
CA VAL A 85 -7.45 7.61 0.86
C VAL A 85 -6.23 8.53 0.81
N SER A 86 -5.50 8.62 1.92
CA SER A 86 -4.30 9.46 2.04
C SER A 86 -3.18 8.78 2.80
N SER A 87 -3.48 7.94 3.80
CA SER A 87 -2.46 7.34 4.64
C SER A 87 -2.88 6.03 5.29
N ALA A 88 -1.92 5.12 5.38
CA ALA A 88 -2.01 3.95 6.23
C ALA A 88 -0.70 3.71 6.95
N PHE A 89 -0.75 3.09 8.12
CA PHE A 89 0.47 2.71 8.84
C PHE A 89 0.30 1.42 9.62
N ILE A 90 1.45 0.78 9.84
CA ILE A 90 1.64 -0.29 10.80
C ILE A 90 2.67 0.17 11.83
N GLN A 91 2.55 -0.31 13.06
CA GLN A 91 3.48 0.04 14.12
C GLN A 91 3.56 -1.04 15.19
N ASP A 92 4.68 -1.01 15.92
CA ASP A 92 4.84 -1.66 17.21
C ASP A 92 5.18 -0.59 18.27
N ASN A 93 5.80 -1.00 19.38
CA ASN A 93 6.15 -0.10 20.48
C ASN A 93 7.37 0.80 20.18
N GLN A 94 8.14 0.51 19.13
CA GLN A 94 9.42 1.17 18.83
C GLN A 94 9.38 1.93 17.51
N LYS A 95 8.70 1.38 16.49
CA LYS A 95 8.75 1.87 15.11
C LYS A 95 7.38 1.88 14.45
N ARG A 96 7.24 2.79 13.49
CA ARG A 96 6.07 2.94 12.64
C ARG A 96 6.53 3.06 11.19
N LEU A 97 5.92 2.28 10.31
CA LEU A 97 5.98 2.50 8.87
C LEU A 97 4.66 3.16 8.45
N THR A 98 4.74 4.38 7.92
CA THR A 98 3.59 5.09 7.33
C THR A 98 3.76 5.16 5.83
N VAL A 99 2.73 4.75 5.11
CA VAL A 99 2.58 4.93 3.66
C VAL A 99 1.62 6.10 3.43
N LEU A 100 2.07 7.08 2.67
CA LEU A 100 1.25 8.18 2.17
C LEU A 100 0.98 7.94 0.69
N THR A 101 -0.26 8.12 0.27
CA THR A 101 -0.66 7.95 -1.13
C THR A 101 -1.11 9.26 -1.74
N GLN A 102 -0.80 9.47 -3.02
CA GLN A 102 -1.30 10.62 -3.79
C GLN A 102 -2.74 10.38 -4.29
N GLN A 103 -3.15 9.11 -4.39
CA GLN A 103 -4.46 8.68 -4.84
C GLN A 103 -5.04 7.64 -3.88
N SER A 104 -6.37 7.51 -3.85
CA SER A 104 -7.03 6.49 -3.06
C SER A 104 -6.86 5.09 -3.67
N SER A 105 -6.68 4.08 -2.83
CA SER A 105 -6.58 2.69 -3.28
C SER A 105 -7.07 1.70 -2.19
N GLY A 106 -6.96 0.40 -2.47
CA GLY A 106 -7.12 -0.67 -1.49
C GLY A 106 -5.82 -0.96 -0.74
N VAL A 107 -5.93 -1.23 0.55
CA VAL A 107 -4.80 -1.60 1.42
C VAL A 107 -5.17 -2.72 2.39
N THR A 108 -4.20 -3.56 2.74
CA THR A 108 -4.32 -4.54 3.83
C THR A 108 -2.99 -4.81 4.52
N SER A 109 -3.02 -5.60 5.59
CA SER A 109 -1.86 -6.12 6.32
C SER A 109 -2.15 -7.59 6.66
N GLN A 110 -1.81 -8.49 5.74
CA GLN A 110 -2.12 -9.91 5.89
C GLN A 110 -1.23 -10.60 6.91
N ARG A 111 0.05 -10.21 6.93
CA ARG A 111 1.03 -10.72 7.89
C ARG A 111 1.67 -9.59 8.68
N ASP A 112 2.40 -10.01 9.70
CA ASP A 112 3.15 -9.11 10.55
C ASP A 112 4.25 -8.41 9.75
N GLY A 113 4.39 -7.11 9.93
CA GLY A 113 5.37 -6.29 9.23
C GLY A 113 5.00 -5.92 7.79
N GLU A 114 3.83 -6.33 7.30
CA GLU A 114 3.41 -6.13 5.91
C GLU A 114 2.38 -5.00 5.74
N ILE A 115 2.57 -4.16 4.72
CA ILE A 115 1.53 -3.32 4.12
C ILE A 115 1.43 -3.67 2.63
N GLU A 116 0.23 -4.00 2.17
CA GLU A 116 -0.07 -4.28 0.76
C GLU A 116 -0.98 -3.19 0.21
N VAL A 117 -0.58 -2.54 -0.88
CA VAL A 117 -1.32 -1.49 -1.56
C VAL A 117 -1.63 -1.91 -2.99
N TRP A 118 -2.90 -1.91 -3.36
CA TRP A 118 -3.32 -2.18 -4.73
C TRP A 118 -2.87 -1.02 -5.63
N LEU A 119 -2.31 -1.33 -6.80
CA LEU A 119 -1.83 -0.33 -7.75
C LEU A 119 -2.81 -0.14 -8.90
N ASP A 120 -3.17 -1.24 -9.57
CA ASP A 120 -4.10 -1.23 -10.70
C ASP A 120 -4.71 -2.62 -10.92
N ARG A 121 -5.81 -2.70 -11.67
CA ARG A 121 -6.49 -3.95 -12.00
C ARG A 121 -7.16 -3.95 -13.38
N THR A 122 -7.21 -5.12 -14.01
CA THR A 122 -8.08 -5.41 -15.16
C THR A 122 -9.03 -6.55 -14.82
N LEU A 123 -10.32 -6.35 -15.10
CA LEU A 123 -11.34 -7.38 -14.94
C LEU A 123 -11.91 -7.72 -16.31
N ALA A 124 -12.15 -9.01 -16.57
CA ALA A 124 -12.68 -9.47 -17.86
C ALA A 124 -14.21 -9.71 -17.82
N GLN A 125 -14.84 -9.44 -16.68
CA GLN A 125 -16.26 -9.68 -16.43
C GLN A 125 -16.82 -8.49 -15.66
N ASP A 126 -18.05 -8.14 -16.01
CA ASP A 126 -18.90 -7.30 -15.16
C ASP A 126 -19.13 -8.00 -13.82
N ASP A 127 -19.22 -7.23 -12.74
CA ASP A 127 -19.45 -7.74 -11.39
C ASP A 127 -20.94 -7.77 -11.00
N TYR A 128 -21.84 -7.45 -11.93
CA TYR A 128 -23.30 -7.54 -11.80
C TYR A 128 -23.86 -6.79 -10.59
N PHE A 129 -23.23 -5.68 -10.19
CA PHE A 129 -23.82 -4.73 -9.24
C PHE A 129 -24.72 -3.71 -9.97
N PHE A 130 -25.86 -3.39 -9.36
CA PHE A 130 -26.86 -2.43 -9.85
C PHE A 130 -26.87 -1.14 -9.02
#